data_AF-F3LJ03-F1
#
_entry.id   AF-F3LJ03-F1
#
_cell.length_a   1.000
_cell.length_b   1.000
_cell.length_c   1.000
_cell.angle_alpha   90.00
_cell.angle_beta   90.00
_cell.angle_gamma   90.00
#
_symmetry.space_group_name_H-M   'P 1'
#
loop_
_entity.id
_entity.type
_entity.pdbx_description
1 polymer ?
#
loop_
_entity_poly.entity_id
_entity_poly.type
_entity_poly.pdbx_seq_one_letter_code
_entity_poly.pdbx_strand_id
1 'polypeptide(L)'
;MEEYFNLIVGVVGTLFGIISFIYAIYVNREARRVKDITRSGAWNLYQSSNTAGGQTQISLQLYKKVHEHDLNPSVVESLAKADQLSLTVYHDCIRFIQLMEPNFSLETIDYWLHTGKIKVHYVESFREIVVGGEENSKKANKNI
;
A
#
# COMPACT_ATOMS: atom_id res chain seq x y z
N MET A 1 -33.61 -51.15 -7.17
CA MET A 1 -33.91 -49.72 -6.92
C MET A 1 -32.77 -49.03 -6.18
N GLU A 2 -32.16 -49.64 -5.18
CA GLU A 2 -31.03 -49.05 -4.42
C GLU A 2 -29.78 -48.74 -5.26
N GLU A 3 -29.40 -49.60 -6.20
CA GLU A 3 -28.23 -49.33 -7.07
C GLU A 3 -28.39 -48.06 -7.92
N TYR A 4 -29.57 -47.82 -8.48
CA TYR A 4 -29.87 -46.60 -9.25
C TYR A 4 -29.85 -45.36 -8.35
N PHE A 5 -30.33 -45.47 -7.12
CA PHE A 5 -30.27 -44.37 -6.15
C PHE A 5 -28.82 -43.99 -5.82
N ASN A 6 -27.96 -44.98 -5.54
CA ASN A 6 -26.54 -44.75 -5.25
C ASN A 6 -25.79 -44.15 -6.46
N LEU A 7 -26.12 -44.59 -7.68
CA LEU A 7 -25.56 -44.04 -8.91
C LEU A 7 -25.93 -42.56 -9.09
N ILE A 8 -27.22 -42.22 -8.91
CA ILE A 8 -27.70 -40.82 -9.03
C ILE A 8 -26.99 -39.93 -8.01
N VAL A 9 -26.90 -40.36 -6.75
CA VAL A 9 -26.21 -39.61 -5.69
C VAL A 9 -24.72 -39.41 -6.03
N GLY A 10 -24.06 -40.45 -6.55
CA GLY A 10 -22.65 -40.37 -6.98
C GLY A 10 -22.43 -39.38 -8.13
N VAL A 11 -23.28 -39.42 -9.15
CA VAL A 11 -23.21 -38.49 -10.30
C VAL A 11 -23.45 -37.05 -9.84
N VAL A 12 -24.49 -36.82 -9.04
CA VAL A 12 -24.83 -35.49 -8.52
C VAL A 12 -23.70 -34.94 -7.63
N GLY A 13 -23.17 -35.75 -6.71
CA GLY A 13 -22.04 -35.36 -5.87
C GLY A 13 -20.78 -35.03 -6.68
N THR A 14 -20.50 -35.81 -7.72
CA THR A 14 -19.37 -35.56 -8.64
C THR A 14 -19.56 -34.24 -9.39
N LEU A 15 -20.77 -33.96 -9.89
CA LEU A 15 -21.08 -32.70 -10.57
C LEU A 15 -20.90 -31.50 -9.64
N PHE A 16 -21.44 -31.58 -8.41
CA PHE A 16 -21.23 -30.53 -7.41
C PHE A 16 -19.75 -30.34 -7.09
N GLY A 17 -18.98 -31.42 -6.94
CA GLY A 17 -17.53 -31.35 -6.74
C GLY A 17 -16.80 -30.62 -7.87
N ILE A 18 -17.12 -30.93 -9.13
CA ILE A 18 -16.54 -30.27 -10.31
C ILE A 18 -16.88 -28.78 -10.32
N ILE A 19 -18.15 -28.42 -10.08
CA ILE A 19 -18.60 -27.03 -10.05
C ILE A 19 -17.90 -26.25 -8.94
N SER A 20 -17.83 -26.81 -7.72
CA SER A 20 -17.13 -26.19 -6.59
C SER A 20 -15.64 -26.03 -6.86
N PHE A 21 -15.00 -26.99 -7.51
CA PHE A 21 -13.59 -26.91 -7.89
C PHE A 21 -13.34 -25.80 -8.91
N ILE A 22 -14.16 -25.71 -9.96
CA ILE A 22 -14.07 -24.64 -10.97
C ILE A 22 -14.28 -23.27 -10.30
N TYR A 23 -15.27 -23.15 -9.42
CA TYR A 23 -15.54 -21.92 -8.68
C TYR A 23 -14.35 -21.53 -7.77
N ALA A 24 -13.73 -22.48 -7.07
CA ALA A 24 -12.57 -22.23 -6.24
C ALA A 24 -11.36 -21.72 -7.04
N ILE A 25 -11.14 -22.23 -8.26
CA ILE A 25 -10.11 -21.71 -9.17
C ILE A 25 -10.42 -20.27 -9.56
N TYR A 26 -11.67 -19.99 -9.93
CA TYR A 26 -12.10 -18.64 -10.30
C TYR A 26 -11.89 -17.63 -9.16
N VAL A 27 -12.35 -17.94 -7.95
CA VAL A 27 -12.19 -17.07 -6.77
C VAL A 27 -10.72 -16.83 -6.45
N ASN A 28 -9.87 -17.86 -6.52
CA ASN A 28 -8.43 -17.70 -6.31
C ASN A 28 -7.78 -16.77 -7.35
N ARG A 29 -8.21 -16.84 -8.61
CA ARG A 29 -7.70 -15.95 -9.67
C ARG A 29 -8.13 -14.50 -9.41
N GLU A 30 -9.38 -14.28 -9.04
CA GLU A 30 -9.88 -12.93 -8.78
C GLU A 30 -9.25 -12.34 -7.52
N ALA A 31 -9.07 -13.13 -6.46
CA ALA A 31 -8.37 -12.70 -5.25
C ALA A 31 -6.92 -12.25 -5.54
N ARG A 32 -6.19 -12.99 -6.40
CA ARG A 32 -4.85 -12.59 -6.85
C ARG A 32 -4.89 -11.27 -7.63
N ARG A 33 -5.82 -11.15 -8.57
CA ARG A 33 -6.00 -9.93 -9.37
C ARG A 33 -6.28 -8.71 -8.48
N VAL A 34 -7.19 -8.83 -7.53
CA VAL A 34 -7.50 -7.76 -6.58
C VAL A 34 -6.25 -7.39 -5.78
N LYS A 35 -5.50 -8.37 -5.26
CA LYS A 35 -4.25 -8.12 -4.54
C LYS A 35 -3.24 -7.33 -5.38
N ASP A 36 -3.05 -7.70 -6.64
CA ASP A 36 -2.12 -7.03 -7.56
C ASP A 36 -2.56 -5.59 -7.88
N ILE A 37 -3.87 -5.37 -8.08
CA ILE A 37 -4.44 -4.04 -8.28
C ILE A 37 -4.23 -3.17 -7.04
N THR A 38 -4.55 -3.68 -5.84
CA THR A 38 -4.40 -2.93 -4.60
C THR A 38 -2.94 -2.60 -4.32
N ARG A 39 -2.02 -3.54 -4.55
CA ARG A 39 -0.57 -3.30 -4.45
C ARG A 39 -0.11 -2.21 -5.41
N SER A 40 -0.55 -2.27 -6.67
CA SER A 40 -0.24 -1.24 -7.66
C SER A 40 -0.82 0.13 -7.27
N GLY A 41 -2.03 0.13 -6.71
CA GLY A 41 -2.68 1.32 -6.17
C GLY A 41 -1.91 1.95 -5.01
N ALA A 42 -1.35 1.15 -4.11
CA ALA A 42 -0.50 1.63 -3.01
C ALA A 42 0.72 2.39 -3.52
N TRP A 43 1.42 1.83 -4.52
CA TRP A 43 2.56 2.50 -5.14
C TRP A 43 2.17 3.77 -5.89
N ASN A 44 1.03 3.77 -6.57
CA ASN A 44 0.54 4.97 -7.25
C ASN A 44 0.20 6.09 -6.25
N LEU A 45 -0.48 5.76 -5.14
CA LEU A 45 -0.77 6.72 -4.07
C LEU A 45 0.50 7.30 -3.46
N TYR A 46 1.52 6.47 -3.21
CA TYR A 46 2.83 6.94 -2.76
C TYR A 46 3.49 7.93 -3.73
N GLN A 47 3.50 7.64 -5.03
CA GLN A 47 4.08 8.56 -6.02
C GLN A 47 3.28 9.87 -6.13
N SER A 48 1.96 9.77 -6.06
CA SER A 48 1.04 10.90 -6.11
C SER A 48 1.19 11.80 -4.88
N SER A 49 1.24 11.23 -3.67
CA SER A 49 1.41 11.98 -2.42
C SER A 49 2.78 12.66 -2.36
N ASN A 50 3.84 11.97 -2.80
CA ASN A 50 5.16 12.55 -2.90
C ASN A 50 5.20 13.74 -3.87
N THR A 51 4.56 13.61 -5.04
CA THR A 51 4.46 14.70 -6.01
C THR A 51 3.67 15.88 -5.45
N ALA A 52 2.54 15.60 -4.77
CA ALA A 52 1.71 16.63 -4.15
C ALA A 52 2.49 17.41 -3.08
N GLY A 53 3.19 16.73 -2.17
CA GLY A 53 4.02 17.38 -1.14
C GLY A 53 5.12 18.25 -1.75
N GLY A 54 5.83 17.76 -2.77
CA GLY A 54 6.81 18.55 -3.49
C GLY A 54 6.22 19.82 -4.12
N GLN A 55 5.03 19.73 -4.71
CA GLN A 55 4.34 20.91 -5.27
C GLN A 55 3.90 21.89 -4.19
N THR A 56 3.46 21.43 -3.02
CA THR A 56 3.12 22.31 -1.89
C THR A 56 4.34 23.08 -1.40
N GLN A 57 5.50 22.42 -1.29
CA GLN A 57 6.76 23.07 -0.90
C GLN A 57 7.22 24.10 -1.93
N ILE A 58 7.17 23.75 -3.22
CA ILE A 58 7.47 24.69 -4.32
C ILE A 58 6.53 25.88 -4.27
N SER A 59 5.23 25.66 -4.04
CA SER A 59 4.22 26.71 -3.94
C SER A 59 4.50 27.67 -2.79
N LEU A 60 4.88 27.14 -1.62
CA LEU A 60 5.27 27.95 -0.47
C LEU A 60 6.52 28.80 -0.74
N GLN A 61 7.55 28.21 -1.38
CA GLN A 61 8.75 28.94 -1.77
C GLN A 61 8.45 30.04 -2.79
N LEU A 62 7.64 29.72 -3.80
CA LEU A 62 7.23 30.67 -4.83
C LEU A 62 6.42 31.82 -4.22
N TYR A 63 5.48 31.52 -3.32
CA TYR A 63 4.70 32.53 -2.64
C TYR A 63 5.59 33.50 -1.85
N LYS A 64 6.52 32.97 -1.06
CA LYS A 64 7.51 33.79 -0.30
C LYS A 64 8.36 34.65 -1.21
N LYS A 65 8.76 34.15 -2.39
CA LYS A 65 9.59 34.88 -3.36
C LYS A 65 8.80 35.98 -4.09
N VAL A 66 7.56 35.71 -4.49
CA VAL A 66 6.72 36.67 -5.24
C VAL A 66 6.21 37.78 -4.33
N HIS A 67 5.91 37.46 -3.06
CA HIS A 67 5.33 38.40 -2.09
C HIS A 67 6.33 38.82 -0.99
N GLU A 68 7.62 38.92 -1.31
CA GLU A 68 8.68 39.19 -0.33
C GLU A 68 8.43 40.46 0.52
N HIS A 69 7.78 41.47 -0.07
CA HIS A 69 7.47 42.75 0.60
C HIS A 69 6.04 42.86 1.13
N ASP A 70 5.16 41.88 0.86
CA ASP A 70 3.75 41.87 1.27
C ASP A 70 3.25 40.44 1.56
N LEU A 71 3.95 39.79 2.47
CA LEU A 71 3.67 38.40 2.85
C LEU A 71 2.42 38.35 3.73
N ASN A 72 1.38 37.66 3.28
CA ASN A 72 0.21 37.39 4.11
C ASN A 72 0.50 36.20 5.05
N PRO A 73 0.55 36.42 6.38
CA PRO A 73 0.90 35.35 7.32
C PRO A 73 -0.09 34.18 7.30
N SER A 74 -1.38 34.46 7.08
CA SER A 74 -2.42 33.43 7.03
C SER A 74 -2.24 32.49 5.85
N VAL A 75 -1.77 32.99 4.70
CA VAL A 75 -1.49 32.16 3.52
C VAL A 75 -0.28 31.27 3.78
N VAL A 76 0.78 31.81 4.39
CA VAL A 76 1.97 31.05 4.78
C VAL A 76 1.61 29.93 5.75
N GLU A 77 0.82 30.24 6.78
CA GLU A 77 0.38 29.26 7.77
C GLU A 77 -0.46 28.15 7.13
N SER A 78 -1.38 28.50 6.22
CA SER A 78 -2.20 27.54 5.49
C SER A 78 -1.34 26.59 4.63
N LEU A 79 -0.38 27.14 3.89
CA LEU A 79 0.55 26.34 3.07
C LEU A 79 1.47 25.46 3.93
N ALA A 80 1.93 25.93 5.09
CA ALA A 80 2.70 25.13 6.01
C ALA A 80 1.89 23.97 6.60
N LYS A 81 0.60 24.19 6.93
CA LYS A 81 -0.31 23.12 7.35
C LYS A 81 -0.55 22.11 6.23
N ALA A 82 -0.70 22.58 4.99
CA ALA A 82 -0.83 21.71 3.83
C ALA A 82 0.42 20.84 3.60
N ASP A 83 1.62 21.41 3.77
CA ASP A 83 2.88 20.66 3.69
C ASP A 83 2.95 19.56 4.76
N GLN A 84 2.64 19.90 6.01
CA GLN A 84 2.60 18.92 7.11
C GLN A 84 1.57 17.80 6.88
N LEU A 85 0.40 18.13 6.33
CA LEU A 85 -0.60 17.15 5.96
C LEU A 85 -0.09 16.23 4.84
N SER A 86 0.56 16.80 3.82
CA SER A 86 1.12 16.04 2.71
C SER A 86 2.17 15.04 3.18
N LEU A 87 3.02 15.43 4.14
CA LEU A 87 4.02 14.55 4.76
C LEU A 87 3.35 13.40 5.53
N THR A 88 2.29 13.71 6.29
CA THR A 88 1.50 12.68 6.99
C THR A 88 0.93 11.65 6.02
N VAL A 89 0.26 12.12 4.96
CA VAL A 89 -0.32 11.25 3.92
C VAL A 89 0.77 10.44 3.21
N TYR A 90 1.94 11.03 2.96
CA TYR A 90 3.09 10.34 2.40
C TYR A 90 3.54 9.16 3.27
N HIS A 91 3.67 9.35 4.58
CA HIS A 91 4.01 8.26 5.50
C HIS A 91 2.94 7.17 5.57
N ASP A 92 1.66 7.54 5.55
CA ASP A 92 0.55 6.57 5.50
C ASP A 92 0.55 5.76 4.20
N CYS A 93 0.95 6.37 3.07
CA CYS A 93 1.15 5.64 1.82
C CYS A 93 2.26 4.59 1.94
N ILE A 94 3.37 4.90 2.64
CA ILE A 94 4.44 3.92 2.86
C ILE A 94 3.97 2.77 3.76
N ARG A 95 3.20 3.06 4.83
CA ARG A 95 2.57 2.02 5.66
C ARG A 95 1.62 1.17 4.84
N PHE A 96 0.88 1.77 3.91
CA PHE A 96 0.00 1.02 3.03
C PHE A 96 0.78 0.10 2.08
N ILE A 97 1.93 0.55 1.56
CA ILE A 97 2.86 -0.31 0.82
C ILE A 97 3.35 -1.48 1.70
N GLN A 98 3.73 -1.24 2.95
CA GLN A 98 4.15 -2.28 3.89
C GLN A 98 3.08 -3.38 4.04
N LEU A 99 1.81 -3.00 4.14
CA LEU A 99 0.70 -3.95 4.27
C LEU A 99 0.42 -4.74 2.97
N MET A 100 0.69 -4.15 1.81
CA MET A 100 0.34 -4.73 0.51
C MET A 100 1.49 -5.51 -0.14
N GLU A 101 2.74 -5.21 0.22
CA GLU A 101 3.91 -5.92 -0.27
C GLU A 101 4.04 -7.29 0.41
N PRO A 102 4.24 -8.39 -0.34
CA PRO A 102 4.38 -9.72 0.24
C PRO A 102 5.64 -9.88 1.09
N ASN A 103 6.67 -9.07 0.81
CA ASN A 103 7.90 -9.01 1.60
C ASN A 103 8.27 -7.53 1.77
N PHE A 104 8.29 -7.05 3.01
CA PHE A 104 8.70 -5.69 3.35
C PHE A 104 9.85 -5.77 4.35
N SER A 105 11.04 -6.06 3.84
CA SER A 105 12.28 -6.20 4.60
C SER A 105 13.30 -5.13 4.21
N LEU A 106 14.34 -4.94 5.02
CA LEU A 106 15.46 -4.06 4.68
C LEU A 106 16.11 -4.44 3.35
N GLU A 107 16.32 -5.75 3.12
CA GLU A 107 16.86 -6.28 1.85
C GLU A 107 15.98 -5.90 0.65
N THR A 108 14.65 -5.96 0.82
CA THR A 108 13.70 -5.59 -0.23
C THR A 108 13.73 -4.09 -0.51
N ILE A 109 13.87 -3.27 0.53
CA ILE A 109 14.00 -1.82 0.40
C ILE A 109 15.32 -1.45 -0.30
N ASP A 110 16.43 -2.09 0.06
CA ASP A 110 17.72 -1.87 -0.59
C ASP A 110 17.66 -2.30 -2.06
N TYR A 111 16.96 -3.39 -2.39
CA TYR A 111 16.68 -3.77 -3.77
C TYR A 111 15.85 -2.70 -4.51
N TRP A 112 14.81 -2.14 -3.89
CA TRP A 112 14.03 -1.06 -4.50
C TRP A 112 14.84 0.22 -4.70
N LEU A 113 15.78 0.51 -3.79
CA LEU A 113 16.71 1.62 -3.93
C LEU A 113 17.66 1.37 -5.12
N HIS A 114 18.28 0.19 -5.20
CA HIS A 114 19.21 -0.16 -6.28
C HIS A 114 18.55 -0.20 -7.66
N THR A 115 17.29 -0.63 -7.74
CA THR A 115 16.53 -0.64 -9.00
C THR A 115 15.91 0.71 -9.36
N GLY A 116 16.05 1.73 -8.50
CA GLY A 116 15.49 3.06 -8.71
C GLY A 116 13.97 3.15 -8.53
N LYS A 117 13.32 2.11 -7.99
CA LYS A 117 11.90 2.14 -7.63
C LYS A 117 11.63 3.16 -6.51
N ILE A 118 12.61 3.34 -5.62
CA ILE A 118 12.64 4.40 -4.60
C ILE A 118 13.90 5.22 -4.80
N LYS A 119 13.83 6.54 -4.56
CA LYS A 119 14.98 7.45 -4.63
C LYS A 119 15.73 7.47 -3.29
N VAL A 120 17.04 7.72 -3.34
CA VAL A 120 17.94 7.74 -2.16
C VAL A 120 17.38 8.56 -1.00
N HIS A 121 16.86 9.76 -1.27
CA HIS A 121 16.38 10.67 -0.23
C HIS A 121 15.07 10.23 0.45
N TYR A 122 14.39 9.22 -0.08
CA TYR A 122 13.16 8.67 0.50
C TYR A 122 13.38 7.37 1.27
N VAL A 123 14.56 6.75 1.18
CA VAL A 123 14.81 5.40 1.70
C VAL A 123 14.62 5.30 3.22
N GLU A 124 15.02 6.33 3.97
CA GLU A 124 14.94 6.32 5.42
C GLU A 124 13.50 6.23 5.92
N SER A 125 12.55 6.90 5.24
CA SER A 125 11.12 6.78 5.58
C SER A 125 10.58 5.36 5.44
N PHE A 126 11.14 4.54 4.55
CA PHE A 126 10.78 3.13 4.42
C PHE A 126 11.43 2.30 5.54
N ARG A 127 12.71 2.57 5.86
CA ARG A 127 13.47 1.85 6.90
C ARG A 127 12.89 2.06 8.30
N GLU A 128 12.47 3.28 8.62
CA GLU A 128 11.80 3.61 9.89
C GLU A 128 10.57 2.73 10.15
N ILE A 129 9.80 2.45 9.10
CA ILE A 129 8.58 1.64 9.19
C ILE A 129 8.87 0.15 9.36
N VAL A 130 10.01 -0.35 8.86
CA VAL A 130 10.45 -1.74 9.10
C VAL A 130 10.76 -1.97 10.58
N VAL A 131 11.53 -1.07 11.19
CA VAL A 131 11.94 -1.19 12.61
C VAL A 131 10.72 -1.15 13.53
N GLY A 132 9.74 -0.29 13.24
CA GLY A 132 8.48 -0.25 13.97
C GLY A 132 7.63 -1.53 13.82
N GLY A 133 7.78 -2.28 12.72
CA GLY A 133 7.07 -3.54 12.48
C GLY A 133 7.62 -4.74 13.26
N GLU A 134 8.96 -4.82 13.40
CA GLU A 134 9.62 -5.92 14.14
C GLU A 134 9.37 -5.87 15.65
N GLU A 135 9.32 -4.68 16.25
CA GLU A 135 8.97 -4.55 17.67
C GLU A 135 7.50 -4.86 17.94
N ASN A 136 6.60 -4.49 17.02
CA ASN A 136 5.17 -4.72 17.15
C ASN A 136 4.79 -6.19 16.91
N SER A 137 5.47 -6.91 16.00
CA SER A 137 5.24 -8.35 15.80
C SER A 137 5.71 -9.19 17.00
N LYS A 138 6.82 -8.80 17.65
CA LYS A 138 7.31 -9.43 18.89
C LYS A 138 6.35 -9.24 20.07
N LYS A 139 5.62 -8.12 20.15
CA LYS A 139 4.61 -7.88 21.19
C LYS A 139 3.31 -8.65 20.93
N ALA A 140 2.89 -8.77 19.68
CA ALA A 140 1.68 -9.52 19.32
C ALA A 140 1.80 -11.03 19.60
N ASN A 141 2.96 -11.64 19.36
CA ASN A 141 3.21 -13.06 19.64
C ASN A 141 3.46 -13.39 21.12
N LYS A 142 3.56 -12.40 22.00
CA LYS A 142 3.77 -12.62 23.45
C LYS A 142 2.46 -12.68 24.24
N ASN A 143 1.33 -12.39 23.59
CA ASN A 143 0.00 -12.36 24.17
C ASN A 143 -0.90 -13.52 23.68
N ILE A 144 -0.30 -14.55 23.08
CA ILE A 144 -0.91 -15.85 22.76
C ILE A 144 -0.19 -16.89 23.61
#